data_AF-A0A2W0AW35-F1
#
_entry.id   AF-A0A2W0AW35-F1
#
_cell.length_a   1.000
_cell.length_b   1.000
_cell.length_c   1.000
_cell.angle_alpha   90.00
_cell.angle_beta   90.00
_cell.angle_gamma   90.00
#
_symmetry.space_group_name_H-M   'P 1'
#
loop_
_entity.id
_entity.type
_entity.pdbx_description
1 polymer ?
#
loop_
_entity_poly.entity_id
_entity_poly.type
_entity_poly.pdbx_seq_one_letter_code
_entity_poly.pdbx_strand_id
1 'polypeptide(L)'
;MLCMAGCAHAQSVFDLRDGDRVIFYGDSITEPRMYTNFVETYAVTRFPALRFEFRDSAWGGDRVTGGRGGSIDVRLQRDVLAYRPSVVAIMLGINDGWGLPYDPKLYNRFCSGYEHIIKLLTDALPGLRVTVMRPSPYDEVTRPQAFAGGGYNGVLVRYGEFVKRLGEREGLTVADLNAPLVSVLVAAEALDHALARRIAGDGTHPGIAGHLVLAAALLRAWHAPALVSSVEIDAAGTRVARTTNANISALTADQSIGWTETDDALPFPIDFGDPAIALVVRCSDIVDALDLQLLKVTGLKFPRYMLSIDGQPVEIFDRGQLDEGVNLAVFDTPMSRQAANVHALTSKRNEVQFGRWRQVESALQSDSPAHKKAALDALDELERDLLDRQHAAALPRPHHFELKPQ
;
A
#
# COMPACT_ATOMS: atom_id res chain seq x y z
N MET A 1 44.86 -6.91 19.46
CA MET A 1 44.31 -6.32 18.23
C MET A 1 43.06 -7.14 17.89
N LEU A 2 41.88 -6.70 18.33
CA LEU A 2 40.60 -7.36 18.02
C LEU A 2 40.05 -6.73 16.74
N CYS A 3 39.96 -7.49 15.65
CA CYS A 3 39.19 -7.10 14.48
C CYS A 3 37.72 -7.41 14.76
N MET A 4 36.91 -6.37 14.95
CA MET A 4 35.45 -6.49 14.87
C MET A 4 35.07 -6.64 13.40
N ALA A 5 34.57 -7.82 13.04
CA ALA A 5 33.89 -8.04 11.78
C ALA A 5 32.56 -7.26 11.83
N GLY A 6 32.50 -6.16 11.09
CA GLY A 6 31.24 -5.46 10.86
C GLY A 6 30.35 -6.33 9.99
N CYS A 7 29.26 -6.85 10.57
CA CYS A 7 28.12 -7.31 9.78
C CYS A 7 27.61 -6.14 8.97
N ALA A 8 27.91 -6.11 7.67
CA ALA A 8 27.26 -5.23 6.73
C ALA A 8 25.76 -5.58 6.72
N HIS A 9 24.96 -4.84 7.50
CA HIS A 9 23.52 -4.80 7.31
C HIS A 9 23.31 -4.18 5.92
N ALA A 10 22.79 -4.96 4.97
CA ALA A 10 22.27 -4.41 3.73
C ALA A 10 20.99 -3.62 4.06
N GLN A 11 21.17 -2.43 4.64
CA GLN A 11 20.09 -1.53 5.01
C GLN A 11 19.91 -0.51 3.89
N SER A 12 19.09 -0.89 2.91
CA SER A 12 17.98 -0.07 2.41
C SER A 12 17.33 -0.83 1.25
N VAL A 13 16.21 -1.49 1.51
CA VAL A 13 15.32 -1.87 0.40
C VAL A 13 14.08 -0.99 0.43
N PHE A 14 13.47 -0.73 1.59
CA PHE A 14 12.31 0.17 1.69
C PHE A 14 12.69 1.60 2.09
N ASP A 15 12.04 2.59 1.46
CA ASP A 15 12.32 4.01 1.71
C ASP A 15 11.84 4.49 3.09
N LEU A 16 10.74 3.94 3.63
CA LEU A 16 10.27 4.29 4.98
C LEU A 16 11.17 3.69 6.06
N ARG A 17 11.27 4.41 7.18
CA ARG A 17 12.19 4.17 8.29
C ARG A 17 11.43 4.15 9.60
N ASP A 18 12.04 3.54 10.62
CA ASP A 18 11.50 3.55 11.97
C ASP A 18 11.23 4.97 12.47
N GLY A 19 10.06 5.18 13.06
CA GLY A 19 9.60 6.47 13.56
C GLY A 19 9.11 7.46 12.48
N ASP A 20 8.97 7.02 11.24
CA ASP A 20 8.43 7.91 10.19
C ASP A 20 6.99 8.32 10.46
N ARG A 21 6.73 9.61 10.25
CA ARG A 21 5.40 10.21 10.21
C ARG A 21 5.08 10.56 8.76
N VAL A 22 4.20 9.78 8.17
CA VAL A 22 3.82 9.85 6.77
C VAL A 22 2.47 10.55 6.63
N ILE A 23 2.43 11.61 5.82
CA ILE A 23 1.18 12.27 5.45
C ILE A 23 0.87 12.02 3.98
N PHE A 24 -0.33 11.54 3.71
CA PHE A 24 -0.91 11.54 2.38
C PHE A 24 -1.72 12.82 2.19
N TYR A 25 -1.29 13.66 1.25
CA TYR A 25 -1.99 14.87 0.86
C TYR A 25 -2.56 14.71 -0.54
N GLY A 26 -3.83 15.03 -0.72
CA GLY A 26 -4.45 14.92 -2.02
C GLY A 26 -5.91 15.34 -2.05
N ASP A 27 -6.62 14.83 -3.04
CA ASP A 27 -8.01 15.18 -3.33
C ASP A 27 -8.99 14.02 -3.06
N SER A 28 -10.10 13.97 -3.80
CA SER A 28 -11.15 12.96 -3.67
C SER A 28 -10.72 11.53 -4.00
N ILE A 29 -9.57 11.32 -4.62
CA ILE A 29 -9.00 9.97 -4.81
C ILE A 29 -8.30 9.52 -3.52
N THR A 30 -7.72 10.45 -2.75
CA THR A 30 -7.00 10.11 -1.51
C THR A 30 -7.93 10.11 -0.30
N GLU A 31 -8.90 11.02 -0.24
CA GLU A 31 -9.85 11.17 0.88
C GLU A 31 -10.56 9.87 1.32
N PRO A 32 -10.94 8.92 0.45
CA PRO A 32 -11.54 7.65 0.87
C PRO A 32 -10.59 6.72 1.63
N ARG A 33 -9.29 7.02 1.64
CA ARG A 33 -8.20 6.29 2.30
C ARG A 33 -7.97 4.85 1.79
N MET A 34 -8.51 4.50 0.62
CA MET A 34 -8.42 3.11 0.13
C MET A 34 -6.99 2.69 -0.20
N TYR A 35 -6.28 3.42 -1.08
CA TYR A 35 -4.89 3.06 -1.42
C TYR A 35 -3.93 3.34 -0.25
N THR A 36 -4.20 4.38 0.54
CA THR A 36 -3.36 4.75 1.69
C THR A 36 -3.46 3.69 2.79
N ASN A 37 -4.65 3.11 3.02
CA ASN A 37 -4.82 1.96 3.91
C ASN A 37 -4.03 0.72 3.43
N PHE A 38 -4.00 0.44 2.13
CA PHE A 38 -3.17 -0.65 1.59
C PHE A 38 -1.68 -0.39 1.84
N VAL A 39 -1.19 0.82 1.56
CA VAL A 39 0.21 1.20 1.76
C VAL A 39 0.61 1.12 3.24
N GLU A 40 -0.20 1.68 4.14
CA GLU A 40 0.02 1.58 5.59
C GLU A 40 0.02 0.13 6.04
N THR A 41 -0.97 -0.66 5.60
CA THR A 41 -1.05 -2.05 6.02
C THR A 41 0.15 -2.86 5.55
N TYR A 42 0.59 -2.68 4.30
CA TYR A 42 1.81 -3.29 3.79
C TYR A 42 3.02 -2.94 4.67
N ALA A 43 3.22 -1.66 5.00
CA ALA A 43 4.35 -1.25 5.82
C ALA A 43 4.32 -1.93 7.20
N VAL A 44 3.16 -1.97 7.84
CA VAL A 44 2.97 -2.55 9.17
C VAL A 44 3.07 -4.09 9.15
N THR A 45 2.56 -4.77 8.13
CA THR A 45 2.63 -6.24 8.01
C THR A 45 4.02 -6.71 7.56
N ARG A 46 4.69 -5.95 6.70
CA ARG A 46 6.03 -6.33 6.19
C ARG A 46 7.15 -6.00 7.14
N PHE A 47 6.98 -4.95 7.96
CA PHE A 47 7.99 -4.50 8.92
C PHE A 47 7.38 -4.36 10.33
N PRO A 48 6.87 -5.44 10.93
CA PRO A 48 6.11 -5.36 12.19
C PRO A 48 6.96 -4.92 13.40
N ALA A 49 8.29 -4.98 13.28
CA ALA A 49 9.23 -4.46 14.28
C ALA A 49 9.42 -2.94 14.22
N LEU A 50 9.06 -2.28 13.12
CA LEU A 50 9.19 -0.84 12.93
C LEU A 50 7.92 -0.13 13.38
N ARG A 51 8.06 1.11 13.84
CA ARG A 51 6.95 1.99 14.18
C ARG A 51 6.77 3.04 13.11
N PHE A 52 5.53 3.17 12.63
CA PHE A 52 5.14 4.16 11.64
C PHE A 52 3.88 4.87 12.12
N GLU A 53 3.74 6.14 11.76
CA GLU A 53 2.50 6.88 11.94
C GLU A 53 2.04 7.37 10.56
N PHE A 54 0.84 6.97 10.15
CA PHE A 54 0.24 7.43 8.91
C PHE A 54 -0.94 8.35 9.20
N ARG A 55 -1.07 9.39 8.38
CA ARG A 55 -2.19 10.33 8.43
C ARG A 55 -2.65 10.71 7.04
N ASP A 56 -3.96 10.71 6.86
CA ASP A 56 -4.60 11.24 5.66
C ASP A 56 -4.97 12.71 5.88
N SER A 57 -4.67 13.56 4.90
CA SER A 57 -4.99 14.99 4.93
C SER A 57 -5.61 15.46 3.63
N ALA A 58 -6.23 14.54 2.89
CA ALA A 58 -6.88 14.81 1.63
C ALA A 58 -8.29 15.39 1.79
N TRP A 59 -8.74 16.10 0.76
CA TRP A 59 -10.07 16.71 0.76
C TRP A 59 -10.67 16.70 -0.64
N GLY A 60 -11.92 16.23 -0.74
CA GLY A 60 -12.59 16.11 -2.02
C GLY A 60 -12.64 17.43 -2.82
N GLY A 61 -12.16 17.38 -4.06
CA GLY A 61 -12.10 18.52 -4.97
C GLY A 61 -10.91 19.46 -4.77
N ASP A 62 -9.97 19.15 -3.86
CA ASP A 62 -8.74 19.93 -3.73
C ASP A 62 -7.93 19.93 -5.04
N ARG A 63 -7.22 21.03 -5.22
CA ARG A 63 -6.33 21.36 -6.34
C ARG A 63 -5.03 21.89 -5.77
N VAL A 64 -4.07 22.23 -6.62
CA VAL A 64 -2.83 22.88 -6.14
C VAL A 64 -3.06 24.24 -5.47
N THR A 65 -4.24 24.83 -5.65
CA THR A 65 -4.65 26.08 -4.99
C THR A 65 -5.42 25.89 -3.68
N GLY A 66 -5.66 24.64 -3.27
CA GLY A 66 -6.61 24.29 -2.22
C GLY A 66 -8.04 24.18 -2.76
N GLY A 67 -9.00 24.14 -1.84
CA GLY A 67 -10.39 23.83 -2.15
C GLY A 67 -11.33 24.12 -0.99
N ARG A 68 -12.26 23.21 -0.72
CA ARG A 68 -13.31 23.40 0.29
C ARG A 68 -12.75 23.50 1.72
N GLY A 69 -11.57 22.92 1.97
CA GLY A 69 -10.91 22.98 3.29
C GLY A 69 -10.13 24.27 3.56
N GLY A 70 -10.04 25.17 2.59
CA GLY A 70 -9.24 26.40 2.64
C GLY A 70 -8.29 26.53 1.44
N SER A 71 -7.59 27.67 1.36
CA SER A 71 -6.50 27.86 0.40
C SER A 71 -5.35 26.89 0.68
N ILE A 72 -4.50 26.64 -0.32
CA ILE A 72 -3.37 25.71 -0.17
C ILE A 72 -2.47 26.06 1.03
N ASP A 73 -2.19 27.35 1.27
CA ASP A 73 -1.35 27.77 2.40
C ASP A 73 -1.95 27.41 3.75
N VAL A 74 -3.27 27.63 3.91
CA VAL A 74 -3.99 27.27 5.13
C VAL A 74 -3.97 25.76 5.32
N ARG A 75 -4.21 25.00 4.24
CA ARG A 75 -4.23 23.54 4.25
C ARG A 75 -2.86 22.96 4.62
N LEU A 76 -1.78 23.43 4.00
CA LEU A 76 -0.43 22.94 4.31
C LEU A 76 -0.03 23.25 5.75
N GLN A 77 -0.33 24.45 6.26
CA GLN A 77 -0.02 24.78 7.66
C GLN A 77 -0.82 23.94 8.65
N ARG A 78 -2.16 23.91 8.49
CA ARG A 78 -3.06 23.24 9.44
C ARG A 78 -3.01 21.72 9.34
N ASP A 79 -2.96 21.20 8.12
CA ASP A 79 -3.23 19.78 7.85
C ASP A 79 -1.97 18.99 7.49
N VAL A 80 -0.83 19.64 7.25
CA VAL A 80 0.43 18.94 6.95
C VAL A 80 1.49 19.28 7.99
N LEU A 81 1.90 20.55 8.07
CA LEU A 81 3.02 20.99 8.90
C LEU A 81 2.74 20.88 10.41
N ALA A 82 1.48 21.05 10.84
CA ALA A 82 1.08 20.88 12.23
C ALA A 82 1.43 19.49 12.81
N TYR A 83 1.45 18.46 11.96
CA TYR A 83 1.77 17.09 12.35
C TYR A 83 3.26 16.77 12.24
N ARG A 84 4.09 17.73 11.84
CA ARG A 84 5.56 17.61 11.74
C ARG A 84 5.99 16.33 11.00
N PRO A 85 5.52 16.07 9.77
CA PRO A 85 5.85 14.86 9.04
C PRO A 85 7.35 14.70 8.78
N SER A 86 7.81 13.47 8.65
CA SER A 86 9.12 13.14 8.05
C SER A 86 8.99 12.76 6.58
N VAL A 87 7.79 12.35 6.15
CA VAL A 87 7.46 12.01 4.76
C VAL A 87 6.11 12.63 4.38
N VAL A 88 6.03 13.25 3.21
CA VAL A 88 4.75 13.69 2.61
C VAL A 88 4.63 13.09 1.21
N ALA A 89 3.51 12.41 0.94
CA ALA A 89 3.17 11.91 -0.38
C ALA A 89 2.00 12.73 -0.95
N ILE A 90 2.18 13.32 -2.13
CA ILE A 90 1.24 14.30 -2.71
C ILE A 90 0.67 13.76 -4.02
N MET A 91 -0.66 13.61 -4.11
CA MET A 91 -1.37 13.34 -5.36
C MET A 91 -2.43 14.41 -5.59
N LEU A 92 -2.22 15.22 -6.62
CA LEU A 92 -3.15 16.24 -7.12
C LEU A 92 -3.07 16.26 -8.64
N GLY A 93 -4.11 16.80 -9.28
CA GLY A 93 -4.14 17.02 -10.72
C GLY A 93 -5.49 16.69 -11.35
N ILE A 94 -6.24 15.74 -10.78
CA ILE A 94 -7.52 15.29 -11.35
C ILE A 94 -8.55 16.43 -11.41
N ASN A 95 -8.51 17.36 -10.45
CA ASN A 95 -9.42 18.50 -10.38
C ASN A 95 -8.86 19.76 -11.06
N ASP A 96 -7.55 19.83 -11.27
CA ASP A 96 -6.84 21.03 -11.73
C ASP A 96 -7.13 21.34 -13.21
N GLY A 97 -7.37 20.30 -14.01
CA GLY A 97 -7.80 20.41 -15.41
C GLY A 97 -9.32 20.55 -15.60
N TRP A 98 -10.12 20.49 -14.53
CA TRP A 98 -11.59 20.63 -14.54
C TRP A 98 -12.36 19.65 -15.46
N GLY A 99 -11.75 18.52 -15.85
CA GLY A 99 -12.36 17.62 -16.85
C GLY A 99 -12.42 18.23 -18.26
N LEU A 100 -11.66 19.29 -18.53
CA LEU A 100 -11.66 20.00 -19.81
C LEU A 100 -10.49 19.58 -20.71
N PRO A 101 -10.58 19.80 -22.04
CA PRO A 101 -9.43 19.71 -22.92
C PRO A 101 -8.26 20.59 -22.44
N TYR A 102 -7.05 20.27 -22.90
CA TYR A 102 -5.84 20.99 -22.49
C TYR A 102 -5.98 22.52 -22.63
N ASP A 103 -5.80 23.20 -21.51
CA ASP A 103 -5.76 24.65 -21.41
C ASP A 103 -4.41 25.10 -20.83
N PRO A 104 -3.61 25.92 -21.55
CA PRO A 104 -2.32 26.39 -21.06
C PRO A 104 -2.37 27.19 -19.75
N LYS A 105 -3.46 27.93 -19.48
CA LYS A 105 -3.61 28.70 -18.25
C LYS A 105 -3.86 27.78 -17.05
N LEU A 106 -4.70 26.75 -17.23
CA LEU A 106 -4.90 25.72 -16.20
C LEU A 106 -3.60 24.96 -15.93
N TYR A 107 -2.90 24.56 -16.99
CA TYR A 107 -1.60 23.88 -16.86
C TYR A 107 -0.56 24.74 -16.14
N ASN A 108 -0.42 26.03 -16.49
CA ASN A 108 0.52 26.92 -15.81
C ASN A 108 0.15 27.12 -14.33
N ARG A 109 -1.14 27.23 -14.01
CA ARG A 109 -1.61 27.31 -12.61
C ARG A 109 -1.26 26.03 -11.84
N PHE A 110 -1.49 24.87 -12.44
CA PHE A 110 -1.10 23.58 -11.86
C PHE A 110 0.41 23.55 -11.56
N CYS A 111 1.24 23.92 -12.55
CA CYS A 111 2.69 23.90 -12.41
C CYS A 111 3.17 24.81 -11.26
N SER A 112 2.78 26.09 -11.28
CA SER A 112 3.20 27.05 -10.26
C SER A 112 2.65 26.72 -8.87
N GLY A 113 1.44 26.17 -8.77
CA GLY A 113 0.89 25.74 -7.49
C GLY A 113 1.64 24.54 -6.91
N TYR A 114 2.02 23.56 -7.74
CA TYR A 114 2.83 22.43 -7.27
C TYR A 114 4.23 22.89 -6.81
N GLU A 115 4.87 23.77 -7.57
CA GLU A 115 6.16 24.39 -7.17
C GLU A 115 6.04 25.13 -5.84
N HIS A 116 4.95 25.87 -5.65
CA HIS A 116 4.65 26.56 -4.40
C HIS A 116 4.47 25.60 -3.22
N ILE A 117 3.73 24.49 -3.40
CA ILE A 117 3.55 23.45 -2.38
C ILE A 117 4.90 22.88 -1.95
N ILE A 118 5.72 22.45 -2.91
CA ILE A 118 7.03 21.86 -2.64
C ILE A 118 7.90 22.87 -1.90
N LYS A 119 7.99 24.10 -2.38
CA LYS A 119 8.79 25.16 -1.75
C LYS A 119 8.35 25.42 -0.31
N LEU A 120 7.04 25.56 -0.07
CA LEU A 120 6.52 25.85 1.28
C LEU A 120 6.87 24.72 2.25
N LEU A 121 6.71 23.47 1.83
CA LEU A 121 7.00 22.31 2.67
C LEU A 121 8.49 22.17 2.98
N THR A 122 9.36 22.31 1.98
CA THR A 122 10.82 22.14 2.14
C THR A 122 11.46 23.32 2.88
N ASP A 123 10.96 24.54 2.71
CA ASP A 123 11.38 25.70 3.50
C ASP A 123 10.99 25.55 4.99
N ALA A 124 9.78 25.03 5.26
CA ALA A 124 9.26 24.90 6.62
C ALA A 124 9.87 23.72 7.40
N LEU A 125 10.18 22.62 6.72
CA LEU A 125 10.73 21.40 7.31
C LEU A 125 11.99 20.95 6.56
N PRO A 126 13.18 21.49 6.92
CA PRO A 126 14.44 21.02 6.38
C PRO A 126 14.63 19.52 6.68
N GLY A 127 14.86 18.71 5.64
CA GLY A 127 15.00 17.25 5.75
C GLY A 127 13.70 16.47 5.56
N LEU A 128 12.58 17.15 5.29
CA LEU A 128 11.35 16.48 4.85
C LEU A 128 11.61 15.72 3.55
N ARG A 129 11.20 14.44 3.51
CA ARG A 129 11.20 13.65 2.28
C ARG A 129 9.84 13.79 1.61
N VAL A 130 9.84 14.17 0.34
CA VAL A 130 8.60 14.34 -0.42
C VAL A 130 8.53 13.30 -1.52
N THR A 131 7.37 12.67 -1.65
CA THR A 131 7.00 11.86 -2.81
C THR A 131 5.94 12.60 -3.60
N VAL A 132 6.24 12.93 -4.84
CA VAL A 132 5.26 13.52 -5.76
C VAL A 132 4.69 12.44 -6.66
N MET A 133 3.36 12.35 -6.72
CA MET A 133 2.66 11.30 -7.43
C MET A 133 2.03 11.89 -8.70
N ARG A 134 2.34 11.29 -9.85
CA ARG A 134 1.63 11.58 -11.10
C ARG A 134 0.17 11.18 -10.89
N PRO A 135 -0.81 12.02 -11.27
CA PRO A 135 -2.21 11.78 -10.94
C PRO A 135 -2.72 10.48 -11.59
N SER A 136 -3.60 9.75 -10.89
CA SER A 136 -4.29 8.59 -11.44
C SER A 136 -5.07 8.96 -12.71
N PRO A 137 -5.42 7.99 -13.58
CA PRO A 137 -6.04 8.30 -14.85
C PRO A 137 -7.50 8.68 -14.70
N TYR A 138 -8.00 9.41 -15.70
CA TYR A 138 -9.40 9.43 -16.04
C TYR A 138 -9.65 8.26 -16.99
N ASP A 139 -10.62 7.40 -16.67
CA ASP A 139 -10.88 6.17 -17.41
C ASP A 139 -11.55 6.46 -18.75
N GLU A 140 -10.76 6.31 -19.80
CA GLU A 140 -11.21 6.35 -21.20
C GLU A 140 -11.07 4.98 -21.87
N VAL A 141 -10.69 3.95 -21.09
CA VAL A 141 -10.55 2.57 -21.55
C VAL A 141 -11.90 1.87 -21.51
N THR A 142 -12.54 1.84 -20.33
CA THR A 142 -13.84 1.16 -20.16
C THR A 142 -15.02 2.11 -20.46
N ARG A 143 -14.73 3.41 -20.55
CA ARG A 143 -15.66 4.49 -20.87
C ARG A 143 -15.08 5.39 -21.95
N PRO A 144 -14.94 4.91 -23.20
CA PRO A 144 -14.42 5.75 -24.27
C PRO A 144 -15.31 6.98 -24.45
N GLN A 145 -14.77 8.17 -24.13
CA GLN A 145 -15.44 9.43 -24.39
C GLN A 145 -14.86 10.06 -25.66
N ALA A 146 -15.75 10.56 -26.52
CA ALA A 146 -15.36 11.30 -27.71
C ALA A 146 -15.02 12.75 -27.33
N PHE A 147 -13.83 12.98 -26.80
CA PHE A 147 -13.29 14.34 -26.66
C PHE A 147 -12.37 14.68 -27.83
N ALA A 148 -12.50 15.89 -28.38
CA ALA A 148 -11.48 16.44 -29.26
C ALA A 148 -10.17 16.62 -28.46
N GLY A 149 -9.03 16.16 -29.01
CA GLY A 149 -7.71 16.42 -28.44
C GLY A 149 -7.12 15.35 -27.51
N GLY A 150 -7.62 14.11 -27.55
CA GLY A 150 -6.99 12.97 -26.86
C GLY A 150 -7.48 12.71 -25.43
N GLY A 151 -8.67 13.20 -25.09
CA GLY A 151 -9.31 12.88 -23.82
C GLY A 151 -8.80 13.67 -22.61
N TYR A 152 -9.47 13.53 -21.47
CA TYR A 152 -9.03 14.12 -20.22
C TYR A 152 -7.80 13.40 -19.64
N ASN A 153 -7.64 12.09 -19.90
CA ASN A 153 -6.44 11.39 -19.44
C ASN A 153 -5.17 11.91 -20.12
N GLY A 154 -5.26 12.35 -21.39
CA GLY A 154 -4.15 13.02 -22.07
C GLY A 154 -3.69 14.30 -21.36
N VAL A 155 -4.60 15.02 -20.70
CA VAL A 155 -4.27 16.18 -19.85
C VAL A 155 -3.56 15.73 -18.57
N LEU A 156 -4.04 14.68 -17.92
CA LEU A 156 -3.45 14.14 -16.70
C LEU A 156 -2.06 13.55 -16.92
N VAL A 157 -1.84 12.87 -18.05
CA VAL A 157 -0.50 12.41 -18.47
C VAL A 157 0.44 13.61 -18.60
N ARG A 158 0.01 14.70 -19.24
CA ARG A 158 0.82 15.92 -19.36
C ARG A 158 1.13 16.56 -18.01
N TYR A 159 0.16 16.59 -17.09
CA TYR A 159 0.35 17.11 -15.73
C TYR A 159 1.33 16.20 -14.97
N GLY A 160 1.19 14.89 -15.08
CA GLY A 160 2.10 13.90 -14.52
C GLY A 160 3.54 14.05 -15.06
N GLU A 161 3.73 14.34 -16.34
CA GLU A 161 5.06 14.61 -16.90
C GLU A 161 5.71 15.86 -16.30
N PHE A 162 4.93 16.89 -15.96
CA PHE A 162 5.44 18.01 -15.19
C PHE A 162 5.84 17.58 -13.77
N VAL A 163 4.98 16.85 -13.06
CA VAL A 163 5.24 16.37 -11.70
C VAL A 163 6.52 15.52 -11.65
N LYS A 164 6.72 14.64 -12.63
CA LYS A 164 7.94 13.85 -12.78
C LYS A 164 9.18 14.74 -12.90
N ARG A 165 9.18 15.70 -13.85
CA ARG A 165 10.31 16.61 -14.04
C ARG A 165 10.57 17.49 -12.82
N LEU A 166 9.53 17.90 -12.11
CA LEU A 166 9.65 18.63 -10.85
C LEU A 166 10.35 17.76 -9.80
N GLY A 167 9.90 16.51 -9.62
CA GLY A 167 10.55 15.58 -8.69
C GLY A 167 12.02 15.32 -9.02
N GLU A 168 12.34 15.07 -10.30
CA GLU A 168 13.72 14.90 -10.77
C GLU A 168 14.58 16.14 -10.50
N ARG A 169 14.04 17.34 -10.75
CA ARG A 169 14.76 18.61 -10.56
C ARG A 169 15.03 18.91 -9.08
N GLU A 170 14.07 18.63 -8.21
CA GLU A 170 14.15 18.94 -6.78
C GLU A 170 14.68 17.76 -5.94
N GLY A 171 15.02 16.62 -6.57
CA GLY A 171 15.53 15.42 -5.89
C GLY A 171 14.49 14.69 -5.04
N LEU A 172 13.21 14.72 -5.44
CA LEU A 172 12.10 14.08 -4.75
C LEU A 172 11.86 12.67 -5.29
N THR A 173 11.23 11.81 -4.49
CA THR A 173 10.72 10.53 -4.99
C THR A 173 9.53 10.79 -5.93
N VAL A 174 9.47 10.08 -7.05
CA VAL A 174 8.37 10.18 -8.02
C VAL A 174 7.66 8.85 -8.13
N ALA A 175 6.33 8.84 -7.97
CA ALA A 175 5.50 7.67 -8.24
C ALA A 175 4.57 7.92 -9.45
N ASP A 176 4.38 6.93 -10.31
CA ASP A 176 3.41 6.99 -11.40
C ASP A 176 2.14 6.22 -11.06
N LEU A 177 1.07 6.95 -10.74
CA LEU A 177 -0.24 6.34 -10.45
C LEU A 177 -1.15 6.28 -11.69
N ASN A 178 -0.69 6.77 -12.85
CA ASN A 178 -1.46 6.79 -14.08
C ASN A 178 -1.25 5.49 -14.89
N ALA A 179 -0.02 5.30 -15.38
CA ALA A 179 0.26 4.27 -16.38
C ALA A 179 -0.02 2.83 -15.88
N PRO A 180 0.32 2.44 -14.63
CA PRO A 180 0.00 1.11 -14.14
C PRO A 180 -1.50 0.83 -14.13
N LEU A 181 -2.32 1.80 -13.70
CA LEU A 181 -3.78 1.61 -13.67
C LEU A 181 -4.36 1.56 -15.10
N VAL A 182 -3.89 2.40 -16.03
CA VAL A 182 -4.30 2.29 -17.44
C VAL A 182 -3.96 0.93 -18.02
N SER A 183 -2.74 0.41 -17.77
CA SER A 183 -2.32 -0.91 -18.24
C SER A 183 -3.22 -2.02 -17.72
N VAL A 184 -3.54 -1.99 -16.42
CA VAL A 184 -4.45 -2.96 -15.81
C VAL A 184 -5.86 -2.84 -16.39
N LEU A 185 -6.37 -1.62 -16.60
CA LEU A 185 -7.69 -1.42 -17.22
C LEU A 185 -7.75 -1.96 -18.64
N VAL A 186 -6.71 -1.77 -19.46
CA VAL A 186 -6.65 -2.32 -20.83
C VAL A 186 -6.69 -3.85 -20.81
N ALA A 187 -5.88 -4.48 -19.96
CA ALA A 187 -5.88 -5.94 -19.83
C ALA A 187 -7.20 -6.47 -19.26
N ALA A 188 -7.76 -5.80 -18.25
CA ALA A 188 -9.03 -6.18 -17.64
C ALA A 188 -10.21 -6.03 -18.60
N GLU A 189 -10.27 -4.94 -19.37
CA GLU A 189 -11.32 -4.68 -20.36
C GLU A 189 -11.37 -5.78 -21.44
N ALA A 190 -10.20 -6.28 -21.85
CA ALA A 190 -10.10 -7.39 -22.80
C ALA A 190 -10.58 -8.74 -22.24
N LEU A 191 -10.59 -8.91 -20.91
CA LEU A 191 -10.98 -10.15 -20.25
C LEU A 191 -12.42 -10.12 -19.74
N ASP A 192 -12.84 -9.02 -19.12
CA ASP A 192 -14.17 -8.84 -18.53
C ASP A 192 -14.49 -7.33 -18.37
N HIS A 193 -15.31 -6.81 -19.28
CA HIS A 193 -15.76 -5.42 -19.28
C HIS A 193 -16.48 -5.01 -17.97
N ALA A 194 -17.31 -5.89 -17.41
CA ALA A 194 -18.09 -5.55 -16.22
C ALA A 194 -17.21 -5.40 -14.98
N LEU A 195 -16.22 -6.28 -14.83
CA LEU A 195 -15.21 -6.18 -13.78
C LEU A 195 -14.23 -5.03 -14.02
N ALA A 196 -13.82 -4.77 -15.26
CA ALA A 196 -12.98 -3.62 -15.60
C ALA A 196 -13.63 -2.29 -15.17
N ARG A 197 -14.95 -2.14 -15.38
CA ARG A 197 -15.71 -0.97 -14.89
C ARG A 197 -15.74 -0.84 -13.38
N ARG A 198 -15.70 -1.95 -12.63
CA ARG A 198 -15.58 -1.93 -11.15
C ARG A 198 -14.19 -1.49 -10.71
N ILE A 199 -13.13 -1.86 -11.44
CA ILE A 199 -11.75 -1.40 -11.18
C ILE A 199 -11.68 0.12 -11.40
N ALA A 200 -12.21 0.61 -12.52
CA ALA A 200 -12.23 2.03 -12.86
C ALA A 200 -13.19 2.88 -11.99
N GLY A 201 -14.10 2.25 -11.22
CA GLY A 201 -15.06 2.93 -10.37
C GLY A 201 -16.03 3.80 -11.16
N ASP A 202 -16.09 5.12 -10.94
CA ASP A 202 -16.90 6.05 -11.75
C ASP A 202 -16.18 6.61 -12.98
N GLY A 203 -14.89 6.29 -13.12
CA GLY A 203 -13.97 6.75 -14.16
C GLY A 203 -13.09 7.92 -13.76
N THR A 204 -13.37 8.59 -12.64
CA THR A 204 -12.48 9.54 -11.98
C THR A 204 -11.95 8.97 -10.66
N HIS A 205 -12.82 8.31 -9.90
CA HIS A 205 -12.55 7.66 -8.63
C HIS A 205 -12.52 6.14 -8.84
N PRO A 206 -11.33 5.51 -8.84
CA PRO A 206 -11.21 4.06 -8.98
C PRO A 206 -11.94 3.31 -7.87
N GLY A 207 -12.40 2.09 -8.15
CA GLY A 207 -12.89 1.20 -7.10
C GLY A 207 -11.75 0.66 -6.23
N ILE A 208 -12.08 -0.12 -5.20
CA ILE A 208 -11.07 -0.69 -4.27
C ILE A 208 -9.99 -1.50 -5.01
N ALA A 209 -10.35 -2.23 -6.07
CA ALA A 209 -9.42 -2.96 -6.91
C ALA A 209 -8.46 -2.02 -7.68
N GLY A 210 -8.94 -0.86 -8.16
CA GLY A 210 -8.08 0.17 -8.74
C GLY A 210 -7.14 0.78 -7.70
N HIS A 211 -7.62 0.99 -6.47
CA HIS A 211 -6.80 1.46 -5.36
C HIS A 211 -5.68 0.50 -4.96
N LEU A 212 -5.85 -0.82 -5.15
CA LEU A 212 -4.76 -1.80 -4.98
C LEU A 212 -3.62 -1.53 -5.97
N VAL A 213 -3.94 -1.17 -7.24
CA VAL A 213 -2.93 -0.79 -8.24
C VAL A 213 -2.23 0.51 -7.86
N LEU A 214 -2.97 1.51 -7.37
CA LEU A 214 -2.38 2.77 -6.91
C LEU A 214 -1.43 2.55 -5.72
N ALA A 215 -1.84 1.71 -4.75
CA ALA A 215 -1.01 1.34 -3.61
C ALA A 215 0.27 0.63 -4.06
N ALA A 216 0.16 -0.35 -4.96
CA ALA A 216 1.31 -1.08 -5.48
C ALA A 216 2.29 -0.17 -6.25
N ALA A 217 1.78 0.79 -7.03
CA ALA A 217 2.62 1.75 -7.74
C ALA A 217 3.40 2.68 -6.77
N LEU A 218 2.76 3.14 -5.69
CA LEU A 218 3.45 3.92 -4.67
C LEU A 218 4.48 3.09 -3.89
N LEU A 219 4.12 1.88 -3.47
CA LEU A 219 5.02 0.97 -2.77
C LEU A 219 6.28 0.67 -3.59
N ARG A 220 6.15 0.46 -4.91
CA ARG A 220 7.31 0.30 -5.80
C ARG A 220 8.19 1.54 -5.89
N ALA A 221 7.59 2.73 -5.93
CA ALA A 221 8.35 3.97 -5.90
C ALA A 221 9.12 4.16 -4.58
N TRP A 222 8.65 3.54 -3.49
CA TRP A 222 9.33 3.43 -2.21
C TRP A 222 10.19 2.18 -2.06
N HIS A 223 10.42 1.44 -3.16
CA HIS A 223 11.26 0.25 -3.20
C HIS A 223 10.81 -0.87 -2.24
N ALA A 224 9.50 -0.96 -1.97
CA ALA A 224 8.91 -2.00 -1.14
C ALA A 224 9.34 -3.42 -1.60
N PRO A 225 9.89 -4.28 -0.70
CA PRO A 225 10.37 -5.60 -1.07
C PRO A 225 9.24 -6.62 -1.32
N ALA A 226 9.44 -7.50 -2.29
CA ALA A 226 8.48 -8.58 -2.57
C ALA A 226 8.40 -9.63 -1.46
N LEU A 227 9.54 -9.99 -0.88
CA LEU A 227 9.69 -11.18 -0.04
C LEU A 227 9.00 -11.02 1.32
N VAL A 228 8.05 -11.90 1.63
CA VAL A 228 7.46 -12.11 2.96
C VAL A 228 8.46 -12.97 3.72
N SER A 229 8.56 -14.23 3.30
CA SER A 229 9.51 -15.24 3.78
C SER A 229 9.84 -16.23 2.66
N SER A 230 10.94 -16.96 2.84
CA SER A 230 11.30 -18.08 1.98
C SER A 230 11.85 -19.22 2.82
N VAL A 231 11.25 -20.40 2.68
CA VAL A 231 11.58 -21.60 3.43
C VAL A 231 11.86 -22.74 2.46
N GLU A 232 13.05 -23.33 2.56
CA GLU A 232 13.45 -24.50 1.79
C GLU A 232 13.73 -25.67 2.75
N ILE A 233 12.99 -26.77 2.58
CA ILE A 233 13.13 -28.00 3.36
C ILE A 233 13.64 -29.14 2.46
N ASP A 234 14.64 -29.87 2.95
CA ASP A 234 15.10 -31.15 2.39
C ASP A 234 14.47 -32.27 3.22
N ALA A 235 13.38 -32.84 2.69
CA ALA A 235 12.62 -33.88 3.38
C ALA A 235 13.41 -35.20 3.47
N ALA A 236 14.25 -35.50 2.47
CA ALA A 236 15.06 -36.73 2.46
C ALA A 236 16.17 -36.69 3.52
N GLY A 237 16.78 -35.52 3.73
CA GLY A 237 17.76 -35.27 4.76
C GLY A 237 17.19 -34.82 6.12
N THR A 238 15.87 -34.65 6.22
CA THR A 238 15.15 -34.14 7.41
C THR A 238 15.81 -32.87 7.98
N ARG A 239 16.01 -31.87 7.12
CA ARG A 239 16.70 -30.62 7.49
C ARG A 239 16.13 -29.40 6.78
N VAL A 240 16.26 -28.25 7.42
CA VAL A 240 16.02 -26.95 6.79
C VAL A 240 17.24 -26.62 5.93
N ALA A 241 17.04 -26.52 4.61
CA ALA A 241 18.12 -26.25 3.66
C ALA A 241 18.46 -24.75 3.61
N ARG A 242 17.44 -23.89 3.61
CA ARG A 242 17.57 -22.43 3.64
C ARG A 242 16.33 -21.81 4.27
N THR A 243 16.52 -20.69 4.93
CA THR A 243 15.41 -19.85 5.40
C THR A 243 15.78 -18.37 5.27
N THR A 244 14.81 -17.51 4.98
CA THR A 244 14.91 -16.06 4.96
C THR A 244 13.60 -15.49 5.51
N ASN A 245 13.68 -14.53 6.45
CA ASN A 245 12.56 -13.93 7.16
C ASN A 245 11.62 -14.94 7.85
N ALA A 246 12.16 -16.07 8.32
CA ALA A 246 11.40 -17.06 9.08
C ALA A 246 12.32 -17.84 10.03
N ASN A 247 11.72 -18.36 11.11
CA ASN A 247 12.36 -19.31 12.01
C ASN A 247 11.63 -20.66 11.95
N ILE A 248 12.38 -21.73 11.73
CA ILE A 248 11.85 -23.09 11.63
C ILE A 248 12.33 -23.92 12.82
N SER A 249 11.41 -24.64 13.45
CA SER A 249 11.69 -25.56 14.56
C SER A 249 10.83 -26.82 14.47
N ALA A 250 11.15 -27.81 15.30
CA ALA A 250 10.39 -29.06 15.42
C ALA A 250 10.15 -29.80 14.08
N LEU A 251 11.10 -29.74 13.14
CA LEU A 251 11.01 -30.43 11.85
C LEU A 251 11.04 -31.95 12.06
N THR A 252 10.02 -32.63 11.54
CA THR A 252 9.93 -34.08 11.43
C THR A 252 9.65 -34.46 9.97
N ALA A 253 10.18 -35.60 9.53
CA ALA A 253 9.91 -36.13 8.20
C ALA A 253 9.85 -37.67 8.28
N ASP A 254 8.64 -38.21 8.38
CA ASP A 254 8.37 -39.65 8.36
C ASP A 254 7.52 -40.05 7.13
N GLN A 255 6.26 -40.44 7.34
CA GLN A 255 5.25 -40.49 6.29
C GLN A 255 4.74 -39.08 5.97
N SER A 256 4.51 -38.23 6.98
CA SER A 256 4.24 -36.80 6.80
C SER A 256 5.47 -35.97 7.15
N ILE A 257 5.45 -34.71 6.71
CA ILE A 257 6.49 -33.74 7.04
C ILE A 257 5.82 -32.65 7.86
N GLY A 258 6.29 -32.44 9.09
CA GLY A 258 5.73 -31.46 10.01
C GLY A 258 6.79 -30.51 10.52
N TRP A 259 6.45 -29.23 10.70
CA TRP A 259 7.35 -28.25 11.33
C TRP A 259 6.57 -27.13 12.00
N THR A 260 7.24 -26.36 12.84
CA THR A 260 6.75 -25.08 13.35
C THR A 260 7.51 -23.96 12.67
N GLU A 261 6.78 -22.99 12.13
CA GLU A 261 7.33 -21.83 11.43
C GLU A 261 6.81 -20.55 12.06
N THR A 262 7.71 -19.59 12.29
CA THR A 262 7.36 -18.22 12.67
C THR A 262 7.99 -17.30 11.65
N ASP A 263 7.17 -16.68 10.82
CA ASP A 263 7.64 -15.66 9.88
C ASP A 263 8.06 -14.38 10.62
N ASP A 264 8.93 -13.57 10.02
CA ASP A 264 9.27 -12.23 10.52
C ASP A 264 8.31 -11.14 9.98
N ALA A 265 7.48 -11.50 8.99
CA ALA A 265 6.52 -10.62 8.32
C ALA A 265 5.22 -11.36 7.97
N LEU A 266 4.15 -10.59 7.70
CA LEU A 266 2.89 -11.11 7.20
C LEU A 266 2.70 -10.78 5.70
N PRO A 267 1.92 -11.59 4.95
CA PRO A 267 1.60 -11.29 3.55
C PRO A 267 0.82 -9.98 3.38
N PHE A 268 0.83 -9.45 2.17
CA PHE A 268 0.05 -8.28 1.78
C PHE A 268 -1.45 -8.68 1.75
N PRO A 269 -2.38 -7.93 2.37
CA PRO A 269 -3.77 -8.38 2.51
C PRO A 269 -4.58 -8.14 1.21
N ILE A 270 -4.25 -8.91 0.18
CA ILE A 270 -5.00 -8.95 -1.08
C ILE A 270 -6.23 -9.85 -0.87
N ASP A 271 -7.42 -9.28 -1.05
CA ASP A 271 -8.68 -10.05 -0.98
C ASP A 271 -8.97 -10.72 -2.33
N PHE A 272 -8.43 -11.93 -2.51
CA PHE A 272 -8.68 -12.77 -3.69
C PHE A 272 -10.16 -13.19 -3.83
N GLY A 273 -10.99 -13.00 -2.80
CA GLY A 273 -12.43 -13.26 -2.82
C GLY A 273 -13.23 -12.18 -3.58
N ASP A 274 -12.70 -10.96 -3.70
CA ASP A 274 -13.33 -9.93 -4.55
C ASP A 274 -12.98 -10.18 -6.03
N PRO A 275 -13.99 -10.39 -6.92
CA PRO A 275 -13.73 -10.71 -8.32
C PRO A 275 -12.95 -9.62 -9.10
N ALA A 276 -13.11 -8.35 -8.76
CA ALA A 276 -12.38 -7.26 -9.39
C ALA A 276 -10.92 -7.22 -8.92
N ILE A 277 -10.65 -7.49 -7.64
CA ILE A 277 -9.27 -7.65 -7.14
C ILE A 277 -8.61 -8.87 -7.78
N ALA A 278 -9.30 -10.01 -7.85
CA ALA A 278 -8.79 -11.20 -8.52
C ALA A 278 -8.46 -10.94 -10.00
N LEU A 279 -9.27 -10.14 -10.70
CA LEU A 279 -8.98 -9.71 -12.06
C LEU A 279 -7.74 -8.79 -12.13
N VAL A 280 -7.59 -7.83 -11.22
CA VAL A 280 -6.38 -6.98 -11.13
C VAL A 280 -5.14 -7.82 -10.97
N VAL A 281 -5.15 -8.82 -10.08
CA VAL A 281 -4.01 -9.73 -9.89
C VAL A 281 -3.68 -10.48 -11.17
N ARG A 282 -4.68 -11.01 -11.89
CA ARG A 282 -4.47 -11.68 -13.18
C ARG A 282 -3.93 -10.76 -14.28
N CYS A 283 -4.16 -9.45 -14.17
CA CYS A 283 -3.76 -8.43 -15.13
C CYS A 283 -2.48 -7.68 -14.74
N SER A 284 -1.78 -8.08 -13.67
CA SER A 284 -0.62 -7.37 -13.14
C SER A 284 0.41 -8.31 -12.52
N ASP A 285 1.55 -7.76 -12.12
CA ASP A 285 2.64 -8.43 -11.40
C ASP A 285 2.65 -8.06 -9.91
N ILE A 286 1.51 -7.62 -9.33
CA ILE A 286 1.45 -7.11 -7.96
C ILE A 286 1.90 -8.17 -6.93
N VAL A 287 1.48 -9.43 -7.11
CA VAL A 287 1.88 -10.53 -6.22
C VAL A 287 3.39 -10.76 -6.31
N ASP A 288 3.94 -10.86 -7.52
CA ASP A 288 5.36 -11.14 -7.72
C ASP A 288 6.26 -10.01 -7.18
N ALA A 289 5.78 -8.78 -7.19
CA ALA A 289 6.56 -7.64 -6.77
C ALA A 289 6.42 -7.27 -5.29
N LEU A 290 5.36 -7.70 -4.61
CA LEU A 290 5.04 -7.23 -3.26
C LEU A 290 4.69 -8.36 -2.28
N ASP A 291 4.45 -9.59 -2.75
CA ASP A 291 3.85 -10.60 -1.88
C ASP A 291 4.30 -12.05 -2.17
N LEU A 292 5.57 -12.32 -1.88
CA LEU A 292 6.18 -13.65 -2.04
C LEU A 292 6.42 -14.33 -0.69
N GLN A 293 5.58 -15.30 -0.33
CA GLN A 293 5.74 -16.19 0.84
C GLN A 293 6.09 -17.60 0.34
N LEU A 294 7.37 -17.87 0.11
CA LEU A 294 7.82 -19.01 -0.68
C LEU A 294 8.06 -20.26 0.19
N LEU A 295 7.42 -21.38 -0.16
CA LEU A 295 7.69 -22.70 0.41
C LEU A 295 8.22 -23.64 -0.67
N LYS A 296 9.39 -24.22 -0.44
CA LYS A 296 9.98 -25.26 -1.29
C LYS A 296 10.34 -26.48 -0.46
N VAL A 297 9.90 -27.66 -0.88
CA VAL A 297 10.16 -28.92 -0.20
C VAL A 297 10.65 -29.96 -1.21
N THR A 298 11.92 -30.33 -1.09
CA THR A 298 12.60 -31.29 -1.96
C THR A 298 12.71 -32.66 -1.29
N GLY A 299 12.99 -33.71 -2.08
CA GLY A 299 13.17 -35.07 -1.53
C GLY A 299 11.88 -35.79 -1.13
N LEU A 300 10.73 -35.30 -1.61
CA LEU A 300 9.41 -35.90 -1.39
C LEU A 300 9.24 -37.25 -2.12
N LYS A 301 8.59 -38.20 -1.46
CA LYS A 301 8.44 -39.60 -1.92
C LYS A 301 7.14 -39.86 -2.68
N PHE A 302 6.06 -39.19 -2.29
CA PHE A 302 4.73 -39.40 -2.86
C PHE A 302 4.44 -38.39 -3.98
N PRO A 303 3.47 -38.66 -4.88
CA PRO A 303 3.19 -37.78 -5.99
C PRO A 303 2.47 -36.48 -5.58
N ARG A 304 1.71 -36.49 -4.48
CA ARG A 304 0.91 -35.36 -4.01
C ARG A 304 0.89 -35.28 -2.48
N TYR A 305 0.76 -34.07 -1.97
CA TYR A 305 0.69 -33.77 -0.54
C TYR A 305 -0.40 -32.73 -0.27
N MET A 306 -1.20 -32.96 0.77
CA MET A 306 -2.04 -31.93 1.36
C MET A 306 -1.19 -31.09 2.30
N LEU A 307 -1.10 -29.78 2.04
CA LEU A 307 -0.61 -28.81 3.00
C LEU A 307 -1.73 -28.45 3.98
N SER A 308 -1.45 -28.55 5.28
CA SER A 308 -2.30 -28.02 6.33
C SER A 308 -1.49 -27.09 7.23
N ILE A 309 -2.12 -26.02 7.72
CA ILE A 309 -1.52 -25.09 8.67
C ILE A 309 -2.46 -24.97 9.88
N ASP A 310 -1.94 -25.20 11.08
CA ASP A 310 -2.71 -25.31 12.33
C ASP A 310 -3.87 -26.31 12.24
N GLY A 311 -3.63 -27.42 11.53
CA GLY A 311 -4.62 -28.47 11.29
C GLY A 311 -5.74 -28.11 10.32
N GLN A 312 -5.69 -26.93 9.69
CA GLN A 312 -6.63 -26.54 8.63
C GLN A 312 -6.03 -26.84 7.25
N PRO A 313 -6.75 -27.55 6.36
CA PRO A 313 -6.30 -27.76 4.98
C PRO A 313 -6.13 -26.43 4.24
N VAL A 314 -5.05 -26.29 3.48
CA VAL A 314 -4.76 -25.13 2.63
C VAL A 314 -4.92 -25.51 1.17
N GLU A 315 -4.11 -26.44 0.67
CA GLU A 315 -4.14 -26.88 -0.74
C GLU A 315 -3.44 -28.23 -0.91
N ILE A 316 -3.80 -28.98 -1.96
CA ILE A 316 -3.09 -30.16 -2.43
C ILE A 316 -2.09 -29.74 -3.51
N PHE A 317 -0.81 -29.96 -3.25
CA PHE A 317 0.25 -29.76 -4.24
C PHE A 317 0.75 -31.10 -4.77
N ASP A 318 1.10 -31.12 -6.05
CA ASP A 318 1.96 -32.19 -6.55
C ASP A 318 3.41 -31.98 -6.11
N ARG A 319 4.18 -33.07 -6.15
CA ARG A 319 5.59 -33.04 -5.75
C ARG A 319 6.43 -32.04 -6.56
N GLY A 320 6.14 -31.89 -7.86
CA GLY A 320 6.88 -30.98 -8.73
C GLY A 320 6.69 -29.53 -8.30
N GLN A 321 5.46 -29.14 -7.98
CA GLN A 321 5.14 -27.80 -7.46
C GLN A 321 5.92 -27.49 -6.17
N LEU A 322 5.96 -28.43 -5.22
CA LEU A 322 6.72 -28.25 -3.97
C LEU A 322 8.24 -28.27 -4.20
N ASP A 323 8.74 -29.06 -5.15
CA ASP A 323 10.16 -29.10 -5.50
C ASP A 323 10.62 -27.81 -6.20
N GLU A 324 9.79 -27.24 -7.07
CA GLU A 324 10.03 -25.94 -7.71
C GLU A 324 9.91 -24.78 -6.70
N GLY A 325 8.87 -24.83 -5.87
CA GLY A 325 8.51 -23.83 -4.87
C GLY A 325 7.15 -23.20 -5.16
N VAL A 326 6.34 -23.01 -4.11
CA VAL A 326 5.01 -22.39 -4.19
C VAL A 326 4.97 -21.09 -3.40
N ASN A 327 4.15 -20.14 -3.82
CA ASN A 327 3.89 -18.92 -3.07
C ASN A 327 2.62 -19.09 -2.21
N LEU A 328 2.76 -19.19 -0.90
CA LEU A 328 1.67 -19.37 0.05
C LEU A 328 0.81 -18.10 0.25
N ALA A 329 1.32 -16.92 -0.14
CA ALA A 329 0.61 -15.65 0.07
C ALA A 329 -0.71 -15.55 -0.71
N VAL A 330 -0.88 -16.35 -1.78
CA VAL A 330 -2.10 -16.37 -2.60
C VAL A 330 -3.19 -17.31 -2.08
N PHE A 331 -2.97 -17.98 -0.93
CA PHE A 331 -3.91 -18.92 -0.33
C PHE A 331 -4.52 -18.38 0.97
N ASP A 332 -5.65 -18.95 1.37
CA ASP A 332 -6.27 -18.69 2.68
C ASP A 332 -5.48 -19.42 3.79
N THR A 333 -4.55 -18.71 4.41
CA THR A 333 -3.68 -19.21 5.49
C THR A 333 -4.00 -18.46 6.78
N PRO A 334 -3.61 -19.00 7.96
CA PRO A 334 -3.67 -18.23 9.20
C PRO A 334 -2.96 -16.87 9.11
N MET A 335 -1.83 -16.80 8.39
CA MET A 335 -1.05 -15.57 8.18
C MET A 335 -1.79 -14.56 7.30
N SER A 336 -2.43 -14.98 6.21
CA SER A 336 -3.22 -14.06 5.36
C SER A 336 -4.48 -13.56 6.06
N ARG A 337 -5.13 -14.40 6.88
CA ARG A 337 -6.23 -13.96 7.77
C ARG A 337 -5.76 -12.98 8.84
N GLN A 338 -4.55 -13.18 9.40
CA GLN A 338 -3.95 -12.22 10.33
C GLN A 338 -3.68 -10.88 9.65
N ALA A 339 -3.10 -10.88 8.45
CA ALA A 339 -2.87 -9.66 7.65
C ALA A 339 -4.17 -8.92 7.33
N ALA A 340 -5.23 -9.64 6.96
CA ALA A 340 -6.56 -9.06 6.74
C ALA A 340 -7.13 -8.39 8.01
N ASN A 341 -6.90 -8.97 9.19
CA ASN A 341 -7.28 -8.34 10.45
C ASN A 341 -6.47 -7.06 10.73
N VAL A 342 -5.17 -7.03 10.40
CA VAL A 342 -4.37 -5.80 10.46
C VAL A 342 -4.99 -4.74 9.54
N HIS A 343 -5.34 -5.09 8.30
CA HIS A 343 -5.99 -4.16 7.36
C HIS A 343 -7.32 -3.60 7.88
N ALA A 344 -8.13 -4.44 8.53
CA ALA A 344 -9.38 -4.01 9.14
C ALA A 344 -9.14 -3.03 10.31
N LEU A 345 -8.09 -3.23 11.11
CA LEU A 345 -7.68 -2.31 12.17
C LEU A 345 -7.13 -0.99 11.59
N THR A 346 -6.32 -1.06 10.53
CA THR A 346 -5.86 0.11 9.75
C THR A 346 -7.03 0.98 9.33
N SER A 347 -8.02 0.38 8.68
CA SER A 347 -9.20 1.10 8.17
C SER A 347 -10.00 1.74 9.30
N LYS A 348 -10.23 1.01 10.42
CA LYS A 348 -10.94 1.55 11.59
C LYS A 348 -10.19 2.71 12.25
N ARG A 349 -8.86 2.61 12.39
CA ARG A 349 -8.00 3.68 12.93
C ARG A 349 -8.12 4.94 12.07
N ASN A 350 -8.00 4.80 10.76
CA ASN A 350 -8.08 5.92 9.82
C ASN A 350 -9.48 6.56 9.76
N GLU A 351 -10.56 5.81 10.02
CA GLU A 351 -11.90 6.40 10.20
C GLU A 351 -12.02 7.24 11.48
N VAL A 352 -11.44 6.79 12.60
CA VAL A 352 -11.40 7.57 13.84
C VAL A 352 -10.58 8.84 13.66
N GLN A 353 -9.40 8.73 13.07
CA GLN A 353 -8.52 9.86 12.76
C GLN A 353 -9.22 10.88 11.84
N PHE A 354 -9.90 10.41 10.79
CA PHE A 354 -10.67 11.28 9.89
C PHE A 354 -11.86 11.93 10.61
N GLY A 355 -12.60 11.20 11.44
CA GLY A 355 -13.68 11.78 12.25
C GLY A 355 -13.18 12.90 13.17
N ARG A 356 -12.07 12.66 13.87
CA ARG A 356 -11.40 13.63 14.73
C ARG A 356 -11.01 14.90 13.98
N TRP A 357 -10.32 14.74 12.85
CA TRP A 357 -9.84 15.87 12.06
C TRP A 357 -10.96 16.59 11.29
N ARG A 358 -11.75 15.85 10.50
CA ARG A 358 -12.73 16.40 9.57
C ARG A 358 -14.01 16.85 10.25
N GLN A 359 -14.58 15.99 11.09
CA GLN A 359 -15.93 16.18 11.63
C GLN A 359 -15.95 16.99 12.92
N VAL A 360 -14.83 17.03 13.66
CA VAL A 360 -14.75 17.78 14.93
C VAL A 360 -13.83 18.99 14.80
N GLU A 361 -12.53 18.78 14.53
CA GLU A 361 -11.56 19.88 14.53
C GLU A 361 -11.84 20.92 13.44
N SER A 362 -11.92 20.47 12.18
CA SER A 362 -12.10 21.32 11.03
C SER A 362 -13.52 21.91 10.94
N ALA A 363 -14.55 21.10 11.19
CA ALA A 363 -15.95 21.54 11.14
C ALA A 363 -16.26 22.63 12.18
N LEU A 364 -15.64 22.57 13.35
CA LEU A 364 -15.84 23.53 14.45
C LEU A 364 -14.68 24.51 14.58
N GLN A 365 -13.84 24.70 13.55
CA GLN A 365 -12.61 25.50 13.67
C GLN A 365 -12.84 26.96 14.13
N SER A 366 -14.00 27.53 13.80
CA SER A 366 -14.41 28.88 14.19
C SER A 366 -15.25 28.92 15.49
N ASP A 367 -15.55 27.75 16.05
CA ASP A 367 -16.39 27.59 17.23
C ASP A 367 -15.54 27.14 18.44
N SER A 368 -15.98 27.55 19.63
CA SER A 368 -15.33 27.17 20.89
C SER A 368 -16.32 26.56 21.90
N PRO A 369 -17.05 25.49 21.54
CA PRO A 369 -17.97 24.87 22.49
C PRO A 369 -17.18 24.16 23.60
N ALA A 370 -17.73 24.20 24.83
CA ALA A 370 -17.03 23.78 26.05
C ALA A 370 -16.46 22.35 26.00
N HIS A 371 -17.07 21.45 25.23
CA HIS A 371 -16.66 20.03 25.14
C HIS A 371 -15.77 19.69 23.95
N LYS A 372 -15.46 20.63 23.04
CA LYS A 372 -14.68 20.34 21.82
C LYS A 372 -13.32 19.73 22.14
N LYS A 373 -12.59 20.34 23.07
CA LYS A 373 -11.26 19.88 23.47
C LYS A 373 -11.31 18.46 24.04
N ALA A 374 -12.19 18.21 25.00
CA ALA A 374 -12.33 16.89 25.61
C ALA A 374 -12.71 15.81 24.57
N ALA A 375 -13.54 16.15 23.58
CA ALA A 375 -13.89 15.23 22.50
C ALA A 375 -12.68 14.92 21.59
N LEU A 376 -11.86 15.92 21.24
CA LEU A 376 -10.63 15.73 20.47
C LEU A 376 -9.62 14.88 21.24
N ASP A 377 -9.40 15.19 22.52
CA ASP A 377 -8.47 14.45 23.39
C ASP A 377 -8.88 12.97 23.50
N ALA A 378 -10.17 12.68 23.66
CA ALA A 378 -10.69 11.30 23.72
C ALA A 378 -10.58 10.55 22.38
N LEU A 379 -10.75 11.24 21.24
CA LEU A 379 -10.52 10.64 19.94
C LEU A 379 -9.03 10.36 19.69
N ASP A 380 -8.13 11.23 20.19
CA ASP A 380 -6.68 11.02 20.13
C ASP A 380 -6.25 9.83 21.02
N GLU A 381 -6.93 9.58 22.14
CA GLU A 381 -6.75 8.35 22.94
C GLU A 381 -7.25 7.11 22.21
N LEU A 382 -8.44 7.17 21.63
CA LEU A 382 -9.01 6.04 20.87
C LEU A 382 -8.17 5.68 19.64
N GLU A 383 -7.62 6.67 18.93
CA GLU A 383 -6.70 6.45 17.81
C GLU A 383 -5.43 5.71 18.28
N ARG A 384 -4.86 6.09 19.44
CA ARG A 384 -3.69 5.43 20.04
C ARG A 384 -3.98 3.99 20.42
N ASP A 385 -5.13 3.71 21.05
CA ASP A 385 -5.55 2.34 21.36
C ASP A 385 -5.65 1.46 20.10
N LEU A 386 -6.19 2.01 19.01
CA LEU A 386 -6.31 1.30 17.73
C LEU A 386 -4.95 1.08 17.06
N LEU A 387 -4.04 2.06 17.14
CA LEU A 387 -2.67 1.94 16.65
C LEU A 387 -1.91 0.83 17.39
N ASP A 388 -1.99 0.78 18.72
CA ASP A 388 -1.35 -0.27 19.52
C ASP A 388 -1.91 -1.66 19.19
N ARG A 389 -3.23 -1.75 19.00
CA ARG A 389 -3.88 -3.01 18.57
C ARG A 389 -3.47 -3.45 17.17
N GLN A 390 -3.35 -2.51 16.23
CA GLN A 390 -2.91 -2.78 14.86
C GLN A 390 -1.49 -3.35 14.86
N HIS A 391 -0.55 -2.68 15.54
CA HIS A 391 0.82 -3.16 15.64
C HIS A 391 0.93 -4.50 16.37
N ALA A 392 0.19 -4.70 17.47
CA ALA A 392 0.16 -5.98 18.17
C ALA A 392 -0.42 -7.10 17.29
N ALA A 393 -1.41 -6.80 16.45
CA ALA A 393 -1.98 -7.74 15.49
C ALA A 393 -1.04 -8.04 14.31
N ALA A 394 -0.07 -7.18 14.03
CA ALA A 394 0.89 -7.37 12.95
C ALA A 394 2.09 -8.26 13.31
N LEU A 395 2.34 -8.49 14.60
CA LEU A 395 3.40 -9.40 15.06
C LEU A 395 3.06 -10.85 14.62
N PRO A 396 3.88 -11.48 13.76
CA PRO A 396 3.64 -12.86 13.33
C PRO A 396 3.64 -13.84 14.51
N ARG A 397 2.97 -14.98 14.30
CA ARG A 397 2.81 -16.03 15.31
C ARG A 397 3.42 -17.33 14.80
N PRO A 398 3.87 -18.21 15.71
CA PRO A 398 4.25 -19.57 15.31
C PRO A 398 3.03 -20.33 14.81
N HIS A 399 3.17 -20.98 13.67
CA HIS A 399 2.17 -21.84 13.05
C HIS A 399 2.74 -23.25 12.82
N HIS A 400 1.89 -24.26 12.93
CA HIS A 400 2.28 -25.65 12.65
C HIS A 400 1.91 -26.02 11.23
N PHE A 401 2.91 -26.34 10.41
CA PHE A 401 2.74 -26.77 9.04
C PHE A 401 2.86 -28.29 8.95
N GLU A 402 2.02 -28.92 8.13
CA GLU A 402 2.07 -30.34 7.83
C GLU A 402 1.85 -30.60 6.34
N LEU A 403 2.74 -31.39 5.72
CA LEU A 403 2.55 -32.00 4.41
C LEU A 403 2.23 -33.48 4.59
N LYS A 404 0.98 -33.86 4.33
CA LYS A 404 0.50 -35.24 4.43
C LYS A 404 0.32 -35.87 3.05
N PRO A 405 0.91 -37.06 2.76
CA PRO A 405 0.69 -37.76 1.50
C PRO A 405 -0.80 -38.00 1.22
N GLN A 406 -1.18 -37.91 -0.06
CA GLN A 406 -2.54 -38.19 -0.55
C GLN A 406 -2.64 -39.54 -1.27
#